data_AF-A0A410G3S1-F1
#
_entry.id   AF-A0A410G3S1-F1
#
_cell.length_a   1.000
_cell.length_b   1.000
_cell.length_c   1.000
_cell.angle_alpha   90.00
_cell.angle_beta   90.00
_cell.angle_gamma   90.00
#
_symmetry.space_group_name_H-M   'P 1'
#
loop_
_entity.id
_entity.type
_entity.pdbx_description
1 polymer ?
#
loop_
_entity_poly.entity_id
_entity_poly.type
_entity_poly.pdbx_seq_one_letter_code
_entity_poly.pdbx_strand_id
1 'polypeptide(L)'
;MTKKTNILHTAKLKNNCPTCFGTDGLELKFTQDEDENAFFHKPNRNISETLYCHNCKNPIYPVNWTEDIERVYDYNKKIAETRRQYLSVKPLFYILIVLAIIVIGALGYIFLF
;
A
#
# COMPACT_ATOMS: atom_id res chain seq x y z
N MET A 1 -6.80 0.74 16.80
CA MET A 1 -6.08 0.51 15.52
C MET A 1 -6.41 1.67 14.62
N THR A 2 -5.38 2.33 14.10
CA THR A 2 -5.54 3.45 13.16
C THR A 2 -5.41 2.89 11.76
N LYS A 3 -6.29 3.32 10.85
CA LYS A 3 -6.18 3.00 9.42
C LYS A 3 -5.44 4.12 8.70
N LYS A 4 -4.47 3.75 7.89
CA LYS A 4 -3.71 4.67 7.04
C LYS A 4 -3.67 4.11 5.62
N THR A 5 -3.84 4.95 4.61
CA THR A 5 -3.71 4.56 3.21
C THR A 5 -2.39 5.08 2.66
N ASN A 6 -1.55 4.21 2.14
CA ASN A 6 -0.28 4.55 1.50
C ASN A 6 -0.41 4.46 -0.02
N ILE A 7 0.21 5.38 -0.74
CA ILE A 7 0.28 5.34 -2.21
C ILE A 7 1.47 4.45 -2.60
N LEU A 8 1.20 3.40 -3.37
CA LEU A 8 2.25 2.50 -3.87
C LEU A 8 2.84 2.99 -5.18
N HIS A 9 1.97 3.43 -6.09
CA HIS A 9 2.37 3.85 -7.43
C HIS A 9 1.28 4.73 -8.07
N THR A 10 1.70 5.72 -8.84
CA THR A 10 0.82 6.56 -9.65
C THR A 10 1.42 6.71 -11.04
N ALA A 11 0.60 6.58 -12.08
CA ALA A 11 1.02 6.71 -13.47
C ALA A 11 0.01 7.53 -14.27
N LYS A 12 0.51 8.49 -15.04
CA LYS A 12 -0.28 9.20 -16.06
C LYS A 12 -0.20 8.43 -17.37
N LEU A 13 -1.35 8.12 -17.94
CA LEU A 13 -1.51 7.36 -19.17
C LEU A 13 -1.72 8.34 -20.34
N LYS A 14 -1.15 7.99 -21.50
CA LYS A 14 -1.39 8.71 -22.77
C LYS A 14 -2.45 8.06 -23.66
N ASN A 15 -3.14 7.06 -23.12
CA ASN A 15 -4.22 6.36 -23.81
C ASN A 15 -5.47 7.23 -23.90
N ASN A 16 -6.34 6.92 -24.85
CA ASN A 16 -7.63 7.58 -25.00
C ASN A 16 -8.57 7.17 -23.86
N CYS A 17 -9.22 8.14 -23.23
CA CYS A 17 -10.31 7.87 -22.29
C CYS A 17 -11.50 7.23 -23.02
N PRO A 18 -12.03 6.09 -22.55
CA PRO A 18 -13.15 5.39 -23.20
C PRO A 18 -14.48 6.17 -23.13
N THR A 19 -14.58 7.16 -22.25
CA THR A 19 -15.79 7.97 -22.07
C THR A 19 -15.76 9.27 -22.86
N CYS A 20 -14.61 9.96 -22.92
CA CYS A 20 -14.51 11.30 -23.50
C CYS A 20 -13.44 11.43 -24.60
N PHE A 21 -12.75 10.34 -24.95
CA PHE A 21 -11.74 10.25 -26.01
C PHE A 21 -10.53 11.20 -25.87
N GLY A 22 -10.38 11.86 -24.72
CA GLY A 22 -9.21 12.68 -24.41
C GLY A 22 -7.96 11.81 -24.23
N THR A 23 -6.80 12.31 -24.66
CA THR A 23 -5.53 11.57 -24.77
C THR A 23 -4.57 11.79 -23.59
N ASP A 24 -4.86 12.74 -22.70
CA ASP A 24 -3.92 13.24 -21.69
C ASP A 24 -4.50 13.34 -20.26
N GLY A 25 -5.71 12.83 -20.06
CA GLY A 25 -6.43 12.97 -18.80
C GLY A 25 -6.38 11.76 -17.86
N LEU A 26 -5.88 10.60 -18.30
CA LEU A 26 -5.96 9.36 -17.54
C LEU A 26 -4.84 9.24 -16.49
N GLU A 27 -5.21 8.99 -15.23
CA GLU A 27 -4.30 8.72 -14.13
C GLU A 27 -4.69 7.41 -13.43
N LEU A 28 -3.74 6.48 -13.37
CA LEU A 28 -3.86 5.22 -12.65
C LEU A 28 -3.14 5.34 -11.31
N LYS A 29 -3.83 5.02 -10.24
CA LYS A 29 -3.32 5.11 -8.87
C LYS A 29 -3.52 3.78 -8.16
N PHE A 30 -2.47 3.32 -7.49
CA PHE A 30 -2.45 2.14 -6.66
C PHE A 30 -2.19 2.54 -5.21
N THR A 31 -3.06 2.11 -4.32
CA THR A 31 -2.94 2.37 -2.88
C THR A 31 -3.03 1.08 -2.08
N GLN A 32 -2.50 1.11 -0.88
CA GLN A 32 -2.58 0.00 0.07
C GLN A 32 -2.95 0.54 1.43
N ASP A 33 -4.03 0.00 1.99
CA ASP A 33 -4.42 0.31 3.35
C ASP A 33 -3.51 -0.43 4.33
N GLU A 34 -3.30 0.17 5.48
CA GLU A 34 -2.43 -0.33 6.53
C GLU A 34 -3.10 -0.10 7.88
N ASP A 35 -3.14 -1.16 8.68
CA ASP A 35 -3.57 -1.11 10.06
C ASP A 35 -2.37 -0.89 10.97
N GLU A 36 -2.43 0.12 11.80
CA GLU A 36 -1.35 0.51 12.70
C GLU A 36 -1.77 0.43 14.18
N ASN A 37 -0.83 0.01 15.03
CA ASN A 37 -0.91 0.16 16.47
C ASN A 37 0.43 0.67 17.04
N ALA A 38 0.58 0.68 18.37
CA ALA A 38 1.80 1.18 19.02
C ALA A 38 3.06 0.33 18.72
N PHE A 39 2.90 -0.91 18.27
CA PHE A 39 3.97 -1.90 18.15
C PHE A 39 4.36 -2.22 16.71
N PHE A 40 3.43 -2.14 15.77
CA PHE A 40 3.68 -2.48 14.37
C PHE A 40 2.73 -1.77 13.41
N HIS A 41 3.13 -1.78 12.14
CA HIS A 41 2.32 -1.45 10.98
C HIS A 41 2.08 -2.72 10.18
N LYS A 42 0.81 -3.00 9.88
CA LYS A 42 0.37 -4.19 9.15
C LYS A 42 -0.35 -3.79 7.87
N PRO A 43 0.33 -3.87 6.72
CA PRO A 43 -0.30 -3.61 5.42
C PRO A 43 -1.38 -4.64 5.09
N ASN A 44 -2.45 -4.19 4.45
CA ASN A 44 -3.49 -5.05 3.90
C ASN A 44 -2.91 -5.91 2.77
N ARG A 45 -3.48 -7.09 2.57
CA ARG A 45 -3.06 -7.97 1.48
C ARG A 45 -3.47 -7.47 0.11
N ASN A 46 -4.57 -6.74 0.06
CA ASN A 46 -5.13 -6.21 -1.18
C ASN A 46 -4.55 -4.84 -1.48
N ILE A 47 -4.24 -4.62 -2.76
CA ILE A 47 -3.93 -3.32 -3.33
C ILE A 47 -5.23 -2.80 -3.94
N SER A 48 -5.53 -1.52 -3.73
CA SER A 48 -6.65 -0.84 -4.35
C SER A 48 -6.15 -0.12 -5.61
N GLU A 49 -6.81 -0.36 -6.73
CA GLU A 49 -6.55 0.32 -8.00
C GLU A 49 -7.68 1.26 -8.38
N THR A 50 -7.31 2.44 -8.87
CA THR A 50 -8.27 3.41 -9.41
C THR A 50 -7.71 4.04 -10.68
N LEU A 51 -8.50 4.02 -11.75
CA LEU A 51 -8.25 4.79 -12.96
C LEU A 51 -9.20 5.99 -12.97
N TYR A 52 -8.66 7.21 -13.05
CA TYR A 52 -9.45 8.44 -13.05
C TYR A 52 -9.11 9.27 -14.29
N CYS A 53 -10.13 9.85 -14.92
CA CYS A 53 -9.92 10.78 -16.02
C CYS A 53 -10.14 12.22 -15.54
N HIS A 54 -9.10 13.05 -15.59
CA HIS A 54 -9.19 14.46 -15.21
C HIS A 54 -9.94 15.33 -16.22
N ASN A 55 -10.06 14.89 -17.48
CA ASN A 55 -10.73 15.67 -18.53
C ASN A 55 -12.26 15.60 -18.38
N CYS A 56 -12.82 14.40 -18.21
CA CYS A 56 -14.25 14.22 -17.93
C CYS A 56 -14.60 14.12 -16.43
N LYS A 57 -13.59 14.19 -15.55
CA LYS A 57 -13.71 14.20 -14.08
C LYS A 57 -14.49 13.00 -13.53
N ASN A 58 -14.27 11.83 -14.13
CA ASN A 58 -14.96 10.61 -13.74
C ASN A 58 -13.97 9.46 -13.49
N PRO A 59 -14.28 8.56 -12.54
CA PRO A 59 -13.57 7.29 -12.44
C PRO A 59 -13.92 6.41 -13.64
N ILE A 60 -12.93 5.72 -14.18
CA ILE A 60 -13.08 4.79 -15.29
C ILE A 60 -12.98 3.37 -14.73
N TYR A 61 -14.14 2.70 -14.63
CA TYR A 61 -14.21 1.34 -14.09
C TYR A 61 -13.62 0.30 -15.05
N PRO A 62 -13.08 -0.82 -14.53
CA PRO A 62 -12.45 -1.88 -15.34
C PRO A 62 -13.28 -2.42 -16.49
N VAL A 63 -14.61 -2.49 -16.33
CA VAL A 63 -15.54 -2.93 -17.39
C VAL A 63 -15.48 -2.05 -18.65
N ASN A 64 -15.00 -0.81 -18.53
CA ASN A 64 -14.88 0.14 -19.63
C ASN A 64 -13.43 0.25 -20.15
N TRP A 65 -12.50 -0.57 -19.67
CA TRP A 65 -11.12 -0.49 -20.12
C TRP A 65 -10.98 -1.10 -21.52
N THR A 66 -10.15 -0.47 -22.34
CA THR A 66 -9.76 -1.02 -23.63
C THR A 66 -8.56 -1.94 -23.45
N GLU A 67 -8.28 -2.81 -24.41
CA GLU A 67 -7.11 -3.70 -24.40
C GLU A 67 -5.80 -2.91 -24.19
N ASP A 68 -5.68 -1.73 -24.81
CA ASP A 68 -4.51 -0.86 -24.64
C ASP A 68 -4.36 -0.34 -23.21
N ILE A 69 -5.47 -0.04 -22.53
CA ILE A 69 -5.47 0.38 -21.12
C ILE A 69 -5.10 -0.81 -20.23
N GLU A 70 -5.67 -1.99 -20.47
CA GLU A 70 -5.37 -3.22 -19.71
C GLU A 70 -3.88 -3.56 -19.78
N ARG A 71 -3.27 -3.47 -20.96
CA ARG A 71 -1.83 -3.74 -21.13
C ARG A 71 -0.95 -2.81 -20.32
N VAL A 72 -1.26 -1.50 -20.31
CA VAL A 72 -0.49 -0.52 -19.54
C VAL A 72 -0.81 -0.62 -18.04
N TYR A 73 -2.05 -0.99 -17.68
CA TYR A 73 -2.42 -1.32 -16.32
C TYR A 73 -1.60 -2.47 -15.78
N ASP A 74 -1.48 -3.60 -16.49
CA ASP A 74 -0.75 -4.78 -16.03
C ASP A 74 0.73 -4.48 -15.75
N TYR A 75 1.34 -3.65 -16.60
CA TYR A 75 2.70 -3.18 -16.38
C TYR A 75 2.82 -2.38 -15.08
N ASN A 76 1.93 -1.40 -14.87
CA ASN A 76 1.96 -0.56 -13.67
C ASN A 76 1.54 -1.32 -12.40
N LYS A 77 0.67 -2.32 -12.52
CA LYS A 77 0.28 -3.22 -11.43
C LYS A 77 1.48 -3.98 -10.89
N LYS A 78 2.33 -4.54 -11.77
CA LYS A 78 3.57 -5.21 -11.36
C LYS A 78 4.51 -4.25 -10.60
N ILE A 79 4.57 -2.98 -11.01
CA ILE A 79 5.35 -1.96 -10.28
C ILE A 79 4.74 -1.69 -8.89
N ALA A 80 3.42 -1.58 -8.79
CA ALA A 80 2.74 -1.40 -7.51
C ALA A 80 2.96 -2.61 -6.58
N GLU A 81 2.87 -3.83 -7.10
CA GLU A 81 3.10 -5.07 -6.35
C GLU A 81 4.54 -5.20 -5.85
N THR A 82 5.54 -4.78 -6.63
CA THR A 82 6.94 -4.75 -6.17
C THR A 82 7.20 -3.70 -5.10
N ARG A 83 6.42 -2.60 -5.06
CA ARG A 83 6.48 -1.55 -4.03
C ARG A 83 5.56 -1.81 -2.83
N ARG A 84 4.90 -2.96 -2.79
CA ARG A 84 3.97 -3.33 -1.72
C ARG A 84 4.64 -3.21 -0.37
N GLN A 85 3.94 -2.63 0.60
CA GLN A 85 4.43 -2.51 1.95
C GLN A 85 4.37 -3.87 2.65
N TYR A 86 5.33 -4.09 3.56
CA TYR A 86 5.44 -5.30 4.37
C TYR A 86 5.24 -4.97 5.84
N LEU A 87 4.98 -6.00 6.65
CA LEU A 87 4.89 -5.87 8.11
C LEU A 87 6.16 -5.20 8.63
N SER A 88 5.99 -4.08 9.32
CA SER A 88 7.09 -3.34 9.92
C SER A 88 6.82 -3.16 11.42
N VAL A 89 7.80 -3.48 12.25
CA VAL A 89 7.72 -3.34 13.70
C VAL A 89 8.33 -2.02 14.14
N LYS A 90 7.70 -1.39 15.14
CA LYS A 90 8.09 -0.08 15.66
C LYS A 90 9.19 -0.21 16.71
N PRO A 91 10.01 0.84 16.92
CA PRO A 91 11.04 0.88 17.96
C PRO A 91 10.54 0.50 19.36
N LEU A 92 9.31 0.91 19.70
CA LEU A 92 8.71 0.64 21.00
C LEU A 92 8.56 -0.87 21.28
N PHE A 93 8.27 -1.68 20.26
CA PHE A 93 8.22 -3.14 20.40
C PHE A 93 9.59 -3.72 20.76
N TYR A 94 10.66 -3.25 20.12
CA TYR A 94 12.02 -3.70 20.42
C TYR A 94 12.47 -3.30 21.82
N ILE A 95 12.13 -2.08 22.28
CA ILE A 95 12.43 -1.62 23.64
C ILE A 95 11.79 -2.56 24.67
N LEU A 96 10.52 -2.93 24.46
CA LEU A 96 9.82 -3.85 25.36
C LEU A 96 10.43 -5.25 25.37
N ILE A 97 10.88 -5.76 24.23
CA ILE A 97 11.58 -7.06 24.16
C ILE A 97 12.87 -7.01 24.98
N VAL A 98 13.69 -5.99 24.79
CA VAL A 98 14.97 -5.84 25.52
C VAL A 98 14.70 -5.73 27.02
N LEU A 99 13.72 -4.94 27.43
CA LEU A 99 13.35 -4.80 28.84
C LEU A 99 12.86 -6.14 29.42
N ALA A 100 12.04 -6.89 28.69
CA ALA A 100 11.59 -8.22 29.13
C ALA A 100 12.75 -9.19 29.32
N ILE A 101 13.74 -9.20 28.43
CA ILE A 101 14.94 -10.05 28.54
C ILE A 101 15.74 -9.68 29.80
N ILE A 102 15.93 -8.39 30.07
CA ILE A 102 16.65 -7.92 31.27
C ILE A 102 15.94 -8.37 32.54
N VAL A 103 14.61 -8.24 32.60
CA VAL A 103 13.80 -8.65 33.77
C VAL A 103 13.90 -10.16 33.99
N ILE A 104 13.77 -10.97 32.93
CA ILE A 104 13.89 -12.43 33.03
C ILE A 104 15.30 -12.83 33.50
N GLY A 105 16.34 -12.19 32.96
CA GLY A 105 17.72 -12.45 33.38
C GLY A 105 17.96 -12.09 34.85
N ALA A 106 17.47 -10.94 35.31
CA ALA A 106 17.58 -10.51 36.70
C ALA A 106 16.85 -11.46 37.65
N LEU A 107 15.62 -11.87 37.30
CA LEU A 107 14.86 -12.85 38.08
C LEU A 107 15.58 -14.20 38.13
N GLY A 108 16.05 -14.71 37.00
CA GLY A 108 16.79 -15.97 36.93
C GLY A 108 18.05 -15.96 37.81
N TYR A 109 18.79 -14.83 37.82
CA TYR A 109 19.93 -14.65 38.71
C TYR A 109 19.53 -14.72 40.18
N ILE A 110 18.50 -13.98 40.60
CA ILE A 110 18.00 -13.95 41.99
C ILE A 110 17.48 -15.33 42.46
N PHE A 111 16.90 -16.13 41.55
CA PHE A 111 16.39 -17.46 41.91
C PHE A 111 17.47 -18.55 41.93
N LEU A 112 18.56 -18.38 41.18
CA LEU A 112 19.64 -19.38 41.07
C LEU A 112 20.81 -19.13 42.03
N PHE A 113 20.99 -17.91 42.51
CA PHE A 113 22.05 -17.49 43.43
C PHE A 113 21.46 -16.79 44.65
#